data_AF-X0RHA3-F1
#
_entry.id   AF-X0RHA3-F1
#
_cell.length_a   1.000
_cell.length_b   1.000
_cell.length_c   1.000
_cell.angle_alpha   90.00
_cell.angle_beta   90.00
_cell.angle_gamma   90.00
#
_symmetry.space_group_name_H-M   'P 1'
#
loop_
_entity.id
_entity.type
_entity.pdbx_description
1 polymer ?
#
loop_
_entity_poly.entity_id
_entity_poly.type
_entity_poly.pdbx_seq_one_letter_code
_entity_poly.pdbx_strand_id
1 'polypeptide(L)' 'LQTLITASTFRNGLDVAGIVLNSPSPQADDSSTKSNRAQLEEHCVPPLLAEVAYRGTIDQKTDWYALTGPHDA' A
#
# COMPACT_ATOMS: atom_id res chain seq x y z
N LEU A 1 -0.95 -10.01 -3.57
CA LEU A 1 -2.17 -9.48 -4.24
C LEU A 1 -3.48 -10.06 -3.70
N GLN A 2 -3.54 -11.33 -3.25
CA GLN A 2 -4.78 -11.95 -2.77
C GLN A 2 -5.54 -11.09 -1.73
N THR A 3 -4.84 -10.42 -0.81
CA THR A 3 -5.45 -9.52 0.19
C THR A 3 -6.15 -8.32 -0.44
N LEU A 4 -5.51 -7.63 -1.39
CA LEU A 4 -6.10 -6.48 -2.09
C LEU A 4 -7.30 -6.89 -2.93
N ILE A 5 -7.20 -8.03 -3.62
CA ILE A 5 -8.29 -8.60 -4.40
C ILE A 5 -9.46 -8.98 -3.50
N THR A 6 -9.19 -9.60 -2.35
CA THR A 6 -10.22 -9.94 -1.37
C THR A 6 -10.90 -8.68 -0.83
N ALA A 7 -10.12 -7.65 -0.49
CA ALA A 7 -10.65 -6.38 -0.02
C ALA A 7 -11.57 -5.73 -1.06
N SER A 8 -11.19 -5.71 -2.35
CA SER A 8 -11.99 -5.06 -3.40
C SER A 8 -13.20 -5.88 -3.88
N THR A 9 -13.25 -7.20 -3.62
CA THR A 9 -14.27 -8.09 -4.20
C THR A 9 -15.16 -8.79 -3.18
N PHE A 10 -14.78 -8.88 -1.91
CA PHE A 10 -15.58 -9.59 -0.91
C PHE A 10 -16.80 -8.77 -0.47
N ARG A 11 -18.01 -9.37 -0.57
CA ARG A 11 -19.30 -8.72 -0.32
C ARG A 11 -19.49 -7.50 -1.24
N ASN A 12 -19.55 -6.29 -0.68
CA ASN A 12 -19.67 -5.05 -1.46
C ASN A 12 -18.31 -4.50 -1.89
N GLY A 13 -17.22 -5.17 -1.52
CA GLY A 13 -15.87 -4.62 -1.62
C GLY A 13 -15.63 -3.48 -0.63
N LEU A 14 -14.36 -3.22 -0.38
CA LEU A 14 -13.88 -2.02 0.30
C LEU A 14 -13.28 -1.11 -0.76
N ASP A 15 -13.61 0.17 -0.68
CA ASP A 15 -12.88 1.18 -1.44
C ASP A 15 -11.50 1.35 -0.82
N VAL A 16 -10.47 0.90 -1.54
CA VAL A 16 -9.09 0.90 -1.05
C VAL A 16 -8.42 2.18 -1.53
N ALA A 17 -8.28 3.14 -0.62
CA ALA A 17 -7.66 4.44 -0.92
C ALA A 17 -6.19 4.35 -1.36
N GLY A 18 -5.47 3.31 -0.94
CA GLY A 18 -4.10 3.07 -1.37
C GLY A 18 -3.35 2.06 -0.51
N ILE A 19 -2.06 1.92 -0.78
CA ILE A 19 -1.17 0.91 -0.21
C ILE A 19 -0.07 1.60 0.58
N VAL A 20 0.24 1.08 1.77
CA VAL A 20 1.46 1.39 2.51
C VAL A 20 2.33 0.13 2.53
N LEU A 21 3.51 0.20 1.93
CA LEU A 21 4.47 -0.90 1.93
C LEU A 21 5.30 -0.84 3.21
N ASN A 22 5.14 -1.83 4.08
CA ASN A 22 5.99 -1.99 5.26
C ASN A 22 7.15 -2.93 4.96
N SER A 23 8.36 -2.40 4.91
CA SER A 23 9.55 -3.14 4.56
C SER A 23 10.02 -4.01 5.74
N PRO A 24 10.30 -5.30 5.50
CA PRO A 24 10.71 -6.22 6.55
C PRO A 24 12.11 -5.86 7.06
N SER A 25 12.54 -6.52 8.14
CA SER A 25 13.92 -6.44 8.61
C SER A 25 14.88 -6.73 7.45
N PRO A 26 15.96 -5.94 7.27
CA PRO A 26 16.91 -6.16 6.18
C PRO A 26 17.48 -7.58 6.25
N GLN A 27 17.24 -8.34 5.19
CA GLN A 27 17.81 -9.67 5.02
C GLN A 27 18.52 -9.67 3.66
N ALA A 28 19.82 -10.00 3.65
CA ALA A 28 20.70 -9.77 2.50
C ALA A 28 20.19 -10.43 1.20
N ASP A 29 19.49 -11.54 1.32
CA ASP A 29 19.06 -12.37 0.19
C ASP A 29 17.55 -12.33 -0.09
N ASP A 30 16.80 -11.46 0.58
CA ASP A 30 15.37 -11.30 0.27
C ASP A 30 15.20 -10.40 -0.97
N SER A 31 15.12 -11.03 -2.14
CA SER A 31 14.92 -10.35 -3.42
C SER A 31 13.64 -9.52 -3.46
N SER A 32 12.64 -9.84 -2.64
CA SER A 32 11.37 -9.13 -2.60
C SER A 32 11.54 -7.69 -2.12
N THR A 33 12.56 -7.40 -1.29
CA THR A 33 12.91 -6.04 -0.85
C THR A 33 13.35 -5.13 -2.00
N LYS A 34 13.79 -5.70 -3.14
CA LYS A 34 14.25 -4.95 -4.31
C LYS A 34 13.16 -4.75 -5.35
N SER A 35 12.20 -5.67 -5.46
CA SER A 35 11.21 -5.69 -6.54
C SER A 35 9.80 -5.32 -6.10
N ASN A 36 9.42 -5.55 -4.83
CA ASN A 36 8.01 -5.42 -4.41
C ASN A 36 7.45 -4.02 -4.64
N ARG A 37 8.24 -2.98 -4.39
CA ARG A 37 7.83 -1.59 -4.63
C ARG A 37 7.40 -1.39 -6.10
N ALA A 38 8.26 -1.74 -7.04
CA ALA A 38 8.00 -1.60 -8.47
C ALA A 38 6.81 -2.48 -8.92
N GLN A 39 6.73 -3.70 -8.41
CA GLN A 39 5.63 -4.62 -8.73
C GLN A 39 4.27 -4.12 -8.20
N LEU A 40 4.24 -3.49 -7.03
CA LEU A 40 3.02 -2.88 -6.49
C LEU A 40 2.60 -1.67 -7.34
N GLU A 41 3.54 -0.81 -7.72
CA GLU A 41 3.28 0.35 -8.57
C GLU A 41 2.79 -0.05 -9.98
N GLU A 42 3.31 -1.14 -10.54
CA GLU A 42 2.98 -1.59 -11.90
C GLU A 42 1.65 -2.37 -11.97
N HIS A 43 1.34 -3.17 -10.94
CA HIS A 43 0.27 -4.16 -11.03
C HIS A 43 -0.93 -3.91 -10.10
N CYS A 44 -0.84 -2.99 -9.13
CA CYS A 44 -1.96 -2.68 -8.24
C CYS A 44 -2.79 -1.50 -8.76
N VAL A 45 -4.12 -1.63 -8.66
CA VAL A 45 -5.04 -0.52 -8.98
C VAL A 45 -4.97 0.59 -7.93
N PRO A 46 -5.01 0.30 -6.60
CA PRO A 46 -4.79 1.35 -5.60
C PRO A 46 -3.34 1.85 -5.64
N PRO A 47 -3.11 3.16 -5.49
CA PRO A 47 -1.76 3.74 -5.56
C PRO A 47 -0.91 3.34 -4.35
N LEU A 48 0.41 3.24 -4.54
CA LEU A 48 1.37 3.16 -3.44
C LEU A 48 1.53 4.55 -2.82
N LEU A 49 1.02 4.74 -1.61
CA LEU A 49 1.02 6.02 -0.91
C LEU A 49 2.31 6.27 -0.14
N ALA A 50 2.88 5.19 0.40
CA ALA A 50 4.06 5.25 1.26
C ALA A 50 4.83 3.92 1.30
N GLU A 51 6.12 4.01 1.59
CA GLU A 51 6.99 2.90 1.97
C GLU A 51 7.67 3.23 3.30
N VAL A 52 7.61 2.29 4.24
CA VAL A 52 8.14 2.42 5.60
C VAL A 52 9.27 1.42 5.79
N ALA A 53 10.47 1.91 6.07
CA ALA A 53 11.61 1.05 6.37
C ALA A 53 11.41 0.30 7.70
N TYR A 54 12.11 -0.81 7.89
CA TYR A 54 12.09 -1.54 9.16
C TYR A 54 12.48 -0.62 10.33
N ARG A 55 11.59 -0.52 11.33
CA ARG A 55 11.69 0.40 12.48
C ARG A 55 11.75 1.90 12.10
N GLY A 56 11.40 2.23 10.86
CA GLY A 56 11.30 3.59 10.37
C GLY A 56 9.93 4.22 10.65
N THR A 57 9.75 5.42 10.11
CA THR A 57 8.52 6.19 10.14
C THR A 57 7.99 6.42 8.73
N ILE A 58 6.73 6.86 8.62
CA ILE A 58 6.18 7.31 7.33
C ILE A 58 6.75 8.70 7.05
N ASP A 59 7.80 8.74 6.22
CA ASP A 59 8.51 10.00 5.91
C ASP A 59 8.01 10.65 4.61
N GLN A 60 7.23 9.93 3.79
CA GLN A 60 6.61 10.53 2.61
C GLN A 60 5.48 11.49 3.01
N LYS A 61 5.42 12.64 2.35
CA LYS A 61 4.29 13.59 2.50
C LYS A 61 3.07 13.07 1.76
N THR A 62 2.31 12.21 2.42
CA THR A 62 0.98 11.78 1.96
C THR A 62 -0.08 12.73 2.54
N ASP A 63 -0.93 13.30 1.68
CA ASP A 63 -2.11 14.06 2.13
C ASP A 63 -3.24 13.09 2.48
N TRP A 64 -3.29 12.69 3.74
CA TRP A 64 -4.27 11.70 4.24
C TRP A 64 -5.72 12.19 4.16
N TYR A 65 -5.95 13.51 4.27
CA TYR A 65 -7.30 14.06 4.22
C TYR A 65 -7.84 14.05 2.79
N ALA A 66 -6.98 14.30 1.80
CA ALA A 66 -7.35 14.21 0.39
C ALA A 66 -7.74 12.79 -0.06
N LEU A 67 -7.39 11.75 0.71
CA LEU A 67 -7.77 10.36 0.44
C LEU A 67 -9.20 10.02 0.90
N THR A 68 -9.85 10.91 1.65
CA THR A 68 -11.24 10.69 2.06
C THR A 68 -12.18 11.03 0.91
N GLY A 69 -13.01 10.07 0.50
CA GLY A 69 -14.10 10.33 -0.44
C GLY A 69 -15.16 11.27 0.15
N PRO A 70 -16.13 11.76 -0.66
CA PRO A 70 -17.21 12.57 -0.15
C PRO A 70 -17.92 11.85 1.01
N HIS A 71 -17.98 12.52 2.16
CA HIS A 71 -18.68 12.01 3.33
C HIS A 71 -20.16 12.33 3.12
N ASP A 72 -20.96 11.35 2.67
CA ASP A 72 -22.40 11.49 2.71
C ASP A 72 -22.81 11.66 4.18
N ALA A 73 -23.34 12.84 4.50
CA ALA A 73 -23.85 13.21 5.82
C ALA A 73 -25.30 12.76 6.01
#